data_AF-A0A8T4SJ54-F1
#
_entry.id   AF-A0A8T4SJ54-F1
#
_cell.length_a   1.000
_cell.length_b   1.000
_cell.length_c   1.000
_cell.angle_alpha   90.00
_cell.angle_beta   90.00
_cell.angle_gamma   90.00
#
_symmetry.space_group_name_H-M   'P 1'
#
loop_
_entity.id
_entity.type
_entity.pdbx_description
1 polymer ?
#
loop_
_entity_poly.entity_id
_entity_poly.type
_entity_poly.pdbx_seq_one_letter_code
_entity_poly.pdbx_strand_id
1 'polypeptide(L)'
;MKNLNFKSTAEIKVPEKLIDQIIGQEKATSLIKKVANQRRHLLLIGPPGVGKSMVGQALAELLPKSKLVDVLAYPNIQDDNVPLIRTTPAGTGKKILQRAKLQELSSSKNQNIIFFVLLIIAMITPWWIRKQYGDILAAASLIGSMIFLAAFILFMNLSKRMSITGSKAITPKLLIDHSDTKVSPFIDATGSHSGALLGDVLHDPLQSFSDNNIILKLNSKKAKISSEINKLLKKHEKELIKKEGYLAAYLKKGELYILAEKNSKIQPIEVLSVNKYKSDKPYLIKITTESNKELLVTPEHKVAVKKPGKIIYKEAQKLTRFDKVLTVS
;
A
#
# COMPACT_ATOMS: atom_id res chain seq x y z
N MET A 1 28.91 -42.90 30.12
CA MET A 1 27.56 -42.46 29.69
C MET A 1 26.55 -43.33 30.42
N LYS A 2 25.52 -42.75 31.06
CA LYS A 2 24.41 -43.56 31.61
C LYS A 2 23.62 -44.12 30.43
N ASN A 3 23.59 -45.45 30.28
CA ASN A 3 22.70 -46.08 29.30
C ASN A 3 21.26 -45.83 29.74
N LEU A 4 20.50 -45.13 28.89
CA LEU A 4 19.07 -44.94 29.08
C LEU A 4 18.38 -46.24 28.64
N ASN A 5 17.73 -46.93 29.57
CA ASN A 5 16.87 -48.07 29.25
C ASN A 5 15.49 -47.55 28.84
N PHE A 6 15.17 -47.63 27.55
CA PHE A 6 13.86 -47.30 27.00
C PHE A 6 13.50 -48.33 25.91
N LYS A 7 12.20 -48.58 25.70
CA LYS A 7 11.74 -49.48 24.61
C LYS A 7 11.46 -48.73 23.31
N SER A 8 11.06 -47.46 23.42
CA SER A 8 10.75 -46.60 22.27
C SER A 8 11.17 -45.15 22.54
N THR A 9 11.51 -44.41 21.49
CA THR A 9 11.87 -42.98 21.57
C THR A 9 10.72 -42.11 22.07
N ALA A 10 9.48 -42.59 22.03
CA ALA A 10 8.33 -41.92 22.64
C ALA A 10 8.45 -41.77 24.17
N GLU A 11 9.26 -42.60 24.83
CA GLU A 11 9.52 -42.55 26.28
C GLU A 11 10.55 -41.46 26.64
N ILE A 12 11.27 -40.91 25.66
CA ILE A 12 12.31 -39.91 25.87
C ILE A 12 11.70 -38.52 25.89
N LYS A 13 11.87 -37.81 27.01
CA LYS A 13 11.42 -36.42 27.14
C LYS A 13 12.30 -35.49 26.32
N VAL A 14 11.70 -34.76 25.38
CA VAL A 14 12.37 -33.70 24.63
C VAL A 14 12.29 -32.38 25.42
N PRO A 15 13.40 -31.65 25.62
CA PRO A 15 13.38 -30.35 26.29
C PRO A 15 12.47 -29.34 25.58
N GLU A 16 11.76 -28.50 26.34
CA GLU A 16 10.87 -27.49 25.76
C GLU A 16 11.63 -26.35 25.05
N LYS A 17 12.79 -25.95 25.61
CA LYS A 17 13.59 -24.84 25.09
C LYS A 17 14.52 -25.31 23.99
N LEU A 18 14.63 -24.54 22.91
CA LEU A 18 15.49 -24.89 21.78
C LEU A 18 16.97 -24.96 22.15
N ILE A 19 17.42 -24.14 23.10
CA ILE A 19 18.83 -24.15 23.53
C ILE A 19 19.25 -25.48 24.16
N ASP A 20 18.33 -26.17 24.85
CA ASP A 20 18.60 -27.42 25.55
C ASP A 20 18.50 -28.64 24.59
N GLN A 21 17.97 -28.42 23.37
CA GLN A 21 17.93 -29.41 22.30
C GLN A 21 19.22 -29.41 21.44
N ILE A 22 20.13 -28.45 21.62
CA ILE A 22 21.39 -28.37 20.87
C ILE A 22 22.38 -29.38 21.44
N ILE A 23 22.76 -30.38 20.63
CA ILE A 23 23.62 -31.49 21.04
C ILE A 23 25.07 -31.24 20.63
N GLY A 24 26.02 -31.48 21.54
CA GLY A 24 27.46 -31.52 21.24
C GLY A 24 28.11 -30.17 20.90
N GLN A 25 27.48 -29.05 21.27
CA GLN A 25 28.00 -27.70 21.03
C GLN A 25 27.99 -26.82 22.30
N GLU A 26 28.63 -27.26 23.40
CA GLU A 26 28.56 -26.53 24.68
C GLU A 26 29.18 -25.12 24.61
N LYS A 27 30.22 -24.95 23.78
CA LYS A 27 30.83 -23.64 23.52
C LYS A 27 29.84 -22.68 22.84
N ALA A 28 29.05 -23.16 21.88
CA ALA A 28 28.07 -22.33 21.19
C ALA A 28 26.91 -21.96 22.13
N THR A 29 26.37 -22.91 22.88
CA THR A 29 25.24 -22.66 23.80
C THR A 29 25.61 -21.68 24.93
N SER A 30 26.81 -21.80 25.50
CA SER A 30 27.29 -20.85 26.51
C SER A 30 27.52 -19.45 25.93
N LEU A 31 28.00 -19.35 24.69
CA LEU A 31 28.18 -18.07 23.98
C LEU A 31 26.82 -17.41 23.68
N ILE A 32 25.83 -18.16 23.18
CA ILE A 32 24.47 -17.65 22.91
C ILE A 32 23.88 -17.01 24.17
N LYS A 33 23.98 -17.67 25.34
CA LYS A 33 23.45 -17.14 26.61
C LYS A 33 24.08 -15.78 26.95
N LYS A 34 25.40 -15.64 26.74
CA LYS A 34 26.11 -14.35 26.94
C LYS A 34 25.65 -13.30 25.91
N VAL A 35 25.54 -13.69 24.65
CA VAL A 35 25.11 -12.83 23.54
C VAL A 35 23.68 -12.32 23.74
N ALA A 36 22.75 -13.18 24.17
CA ALA A 36 21.36 -12.82 24.43
C ALA A 36 21.24 -11.75 25.53
N ASN A 37 21.99 -11.93 26.63
CA ASN A 37 22.01 -10.98 27.74
C ASN A 37 22.65 -9.65 27.34
N GLN A 38 23.74 -9.68 26.57
CA GLN A 38 24.50 -8.48 26.17
C GLN A 38 24.00 -7.83 24.87
N ARG A 39 23.07 -8.46 24.14
CA ARG A 39 22.55 -8.02 22.83
C ARG A 39 23.65 -7.76 21.79
N ARG A 40 24.64 -8.67 21.69
CA ARG A 40 25.72 -8.58 20.71
C ARG A 40 25.37 -9.30 19.40
N HIS A 41 26.08 -8.98 18.33
CA HIS A 41 26.01 -9.74 17.09
C HIS A 41 26.80 -11.04 17.21
N LEU A 42 26.33 -12.08 16.53
CA LEU A 42 26.91 -13.42 16.55
C LEU A 42 27.21 -13.87 15.12
N LEU A 43 28.44 -14.28 14.86
CA LEU A 43 28.84 -14.93 13.61
C LEU A 43 29.12 -16.41 13.88
N LEU A 44 28.36 -17.28 13.22
CA LEU A 44 28.50 -18.73 13.33
C LEU A 44 29.22 -19.27 12.09
N ILE A 45 30.39 -19.87 12.30
CA ILE A 45 31.20 -20.47 11.23
C ILE A 45 31.19 -21.99 11.41
N GLY A 46 30.88 -22.71 10.34
CA GLY A 46 30.92 -24.17 10.34
C GLY A 46 30.35 -24.78 9.06
N PRO A 47 30.51 -26.10 8.85
CA PRO A 47 29.96 -26.82 7.70
C PRO A 47 28.43 -26.66 7.56
N PRO A 48 27.85 -26.86 6.36
CA PRO A 48 26.40 -26.95 6.22
C PRO A 48 25.85 -28.12 7.06
N GLY A 49 24.60 -28.00 7.55
CA GLY A 49 23.92 -29.08 8.30
C GLY A 49 24.27 -29.19 9.79
N VAL A 50 25.15 -28.34 10.34
CA VAL A 50 25.55 -28.41 11.76
C VAL A 50 24.63 -27.65 12.75
N GLY A 51 23.43 -27.27 12.33
CA GLY A 51 22.46 -26.62 13.23
C GLY A 51 22.64 -25.10 13.46
N LYS A 52 23.36 -24.38 12.58
CA LYS A 52 23.56 -22.91 12.70
C LYS A 52 22.23 -22.13 12.81
N SER A 53 21.22 -22.49 12.03
CA SER A 53 19.89 -21.85 12.10
C SER A 53 19.17 -22.16 13.41
N MET A 54 19.33 -23.38 13.96
CA MET A 54 18.76 -23.78 15.25
C MET A 54 19.36 -22.97 16.41
N VAL A 55 20.67 -22.72 16.35
CA VAL A 55 21.39 -21.83 17.28
C VAL A 55 20.82 -20.40 17.22
N GLY A 56 20.52 -19.90 16.02
CA GLY A 56 19.88 -18.59 15.82
C GLY A 56 18.45 -18.52 16.36
N GLN A 57 17.65 -19.57 16.18
CA GLN A 57 16.30 -19.66 16.76
C GLN A 57 16.34 -19.70 18.29
N ALA A 58 17.27 -20.48 18.86
CA ALA A 58 17.48 -20.53 20.31
C ALA A 58 17.90 -19.17 20.88
N LEU A 59 18.71 -18.40 20.15
CA LEU A 59 19.04 -17.02 20.53
C LEU A 59 17.78 -16.13 20.57
N ALA A 60 16.91 -16.22 19.56
CA ALA A 60 15.67 -15.45 19.52
C ALA A 60 14.72 -15.78 20.69
N GLU A 61 14.64 -17.04 21.09
CA GLU A 61 13.85 -17.48 22.25
C GLU A 61 14.38 -16.91 23.58
N LEU A 62 15.70 -16.76 23.70
CA LEU A 62 16.36 -16.24 24.91
C LEU A 62 16.31 -14.72 25.03
N LEU A 63 16.03 -13.99 23.95
CA LEU A 63 15.95 -12.54 24.00
C LEU A 63 14.79 -12.07 24.89
N PRO A 64 14.97 -10.98 25.66
CA PRO A 64 13.95 -10.50 26.58
C PRO A 64 12.73 -9.96 25.81
N LYS A 65 11.56 -10.49 26.16
CA LYS A 65 10.25 -10.20 25.55
C LYS A 65 9.75 -8.76 25.73
N SER A 66 10.35 -8.00 26.64
CA SER A 66 9.74 -6.82 27.28
C SER A 66 9.63 -5.56 26.41
N LYS A 67 10.10 -5.56 25.16
CA LYS A 67 10.11 -4.34 24.32
C LYS A 67 9.80 -4.61 22.84
N LEU A 68 8.85 -5.50 22.55
CA LEU A 68 8.32 -5.61 21.18
C LEU A 68 7.52 -4.35 20.84
N VAL A 69 7.74 -3.83 19.64
CA VAL A 69 7.11 -2.62 19.13
C VAL A 69 6.50 -2.88 17.77
N ASP A 70 5.32 -2.34 17.53
CA ASP A 70 4.73 -2.25 16.19
C ASP A 70 5.33 -1.04 15.46
N VAL A 71 5.41 -1.12 14.14
CA VAL A 71 5.91 -0.03 13.28
C VAL A 71 4.83 0.43 12.32
N LEU A 72 4.52 1.72 12.35
CA LEU A 72 3.48 2.36 11.53
C LEU A 72 4.12 3.41 10.61
N ALA A 73 3.64 3.49 9.37
CA ALA A 73 3.96 4.54 8.42
C ALA A 73 2.76 5.46 8.22
N TYR A 74 2.97 6.76 8.41
CA TYR A 74 1.99 7.81 8.18
C TYR A 74 2.38 8.62 6.92
N PRO A 75 1.42 9.08 6.12
CA PRO A 75 1.69 10.04 5.06
C PRO A 75 2.16 11.36 5.67
N ASN A 76 3.09 12.01 4.97
CA ASN A 76 3.64 13.29 5.35
C ASN A 76 3.02 14.39 4.47
N ILE A 77 2.35 15.35 5.08
CA ILE A 77 1.65 16.43 4.35
C ILE A 77 2.65 17.43 3.73
N GLN A 78 3.86 17.55 4.31
CA GLN A 78 4.88 18.49 3.81
C GLN A 78 5.67 17.91 2.64
N ASP A 79 6.03 16.63 2.70
CA ASP A 79 6.77 15.93 1.64
C ASP A 79 6.29 14.48 1.54
N ASP A 80 5.52 14.19 0.49
CA ASP A 80 4.93 12.87 0.26
C ASP A 80 5.98 11.77 0.02
N ASN A 81 7.19 12.13 -0.46
CA ASN A 81 8.28 11.18 -0.68
C ASN A 81 8.95 10.72 0.62
N VAL A 82 8.67 11.41 1.74
CA VAL A 82 9.28 11.13 3.04
C VAL A 82 8.17 10.78 4.05
N PRO A 83 7.70 9.52 4.08
CA PRO A 83 6.66 9.10 5.02
C PRO A 83 7.17 9.14 6.47
N LEU A 84 6.27 9.45 7.41
CA LEU A 84 6.59 9.53 8.84
C LEU A 84 6.49 8.14 9.48
N ILE A 85 7.58 7.64 10.04
CA ILE A 85 7.61 6.35 10.75
C ILE A 85 7.42 6.55 12.25
N ARG A 86 6.51 5.79 12.86
CA ARG A 86 6.26 5.79 14.31
C ARG A 86 6.29 4.37 14.87
N THR A 87 6.86 4.23 16.06
CA THR A 87 6.85 2.99 16.82
C THR A 87 5.85 3.08 17.96
N THR A 88 5.14 1.99 18.22
CA THR A 88 4.19 1.89 19.33
C THR A 88 4.34 0.54 20.02
N PRO A 89 3.91 0.37 21.29
CA PRO A 89 3.99 -0.94 21.94
C PRO A 89 3.24 -2.02 21.16
N ALA A 90 3.73 -3.26 21.19
CA ALA A 90 3.11 -4.38 20.49
C ALA A 90 1.60 -4.51 20.76
N GLY A 91 0.82 -4.71 19.69
CA GLY A 91 -0.64 -4.85 19.73
C GLY A 91 -1.43 -3.53 19.71
N THR A 92 -0.76 -2.38 19.83
CA THR A 92 -1.44 -1.07 19.67
C THR A 92 -1.61 -0.68 18.20
N GLY A 93 -0.75 -1.17 17.30
CA GLY A 93 -0.82 -0.85 15.86
C GLY A 93 -2.14 -1.28 15.24
N LYS A 94 -2.61 -2.51 15.52
CA LYS A 94 -3.92 -3.00 15.08
C LYS A 94 -5.08 -2.13 15.60
N LYS A 95 -5.01 -1.70 16.87
CA LYS A 95 -6.04 -0.84 17.50
C LYS A 95 -6.09 0.54 16.83
N ILE A 96 -4.93 1.11 16.52
CA ILE A 96 -4.83 2.40 15.81
C ILE A 96 -5.43 2.29 14.41
N LEU A 97 -5.09 1.23 13.66
CA LEU A 97 -5.63 0.99 12.33
C LEU A 97 -7.15 0.80 12.35
N GLN A 98 -7.67 0.02 13.31
CA GLN A 98 -9.11 -0.17 13.49
C GLN A 98 -9.83 1.13 13.82
N ARG A 99 -9.28 1.93 14.74
CA ARG A 99 -9.84 3.25 15.08
C ARG A 99 -9.85 4.19 13.87
N ALA A 100 -8.76 4.23 13.09
CA ALA A 100 -8.69 5.05 11.88
C ALA A 100 -9.74 4.63 10.83
N LYS A 101 -9.89 3.32 10.59
CA LYS A 101 -10.92 2.78 9.69
C LYS A 101 -12.34 3.04 10.19
N LEU A 102 -12.59 2.89 11.48
CA LEU A 102 -13.89 3.21 12.07
C LEU A 102 -14.19 4.70 12.00
N GLN A 103 -13.18 5.57 12.13
CA GLN A 103 -13.34 7.01 11.97
C GLN A 103 -13.76 7.37 10.54
N GLU A 104 -13.14 6.75 9.52
CA GLU A 104 -13.57 6.88 8.12
C GLU A 104 -15.03 6.45 7.90
N LEU A 105 -15.44 5.31 8.47
CA LEU A 105 -16.80 4.80 8.32
C LEU A 105 -17.84 5.60 9.13
N SER A 106 -17.46 6.09 10.31
CA SER A 106 -18.35 6.81 11.24
C SER A 106 -18.74 8.19 10.72
N SER A 107 -17.88 8.83 9.92
CA SER A 107 -18.18 10.10 9.26
C SER A 107 -19.41 10.03 8.33
N SER A 108 -19.79 8.83 7.86
CA SER A 108 -20.96 8.61 7.00
C SER A 108 -22.24 8.28 7.80
N LYS A 109 -22.11 7.69 9.00
CA LYS A 109 -23.26 7.20 9.79
C LYS A 109 -24.12 8.32 10.35
N ASN A 110 -23.52 9.36 10.93
CA ASN A 110 -24.26 10.48 11.51
C ASN A 110 -25.05 11.25 10.43
N GLN A 111 -24.50 11.32 9.22
CA GLN A 111 -25.18 11.98 8.09
C GLN A 111 -26.42 11.21 7.64
N ASN A 112 -26.36 9.87 7.62
CA ASN A 112 -27.50 9.03 7.27
C ASN A 112 -28.59 9.08 8.35
N ILE A 113 -28.22 9.13 9.64
CA ILE A 113 -29.20 9.26 10.74
C ILE A 113 -29.96 10.59 10.64
N ILE A 114 -29.26 11.71 10.40
CA ILE A 114 -29.89 13.03 10.20
C ILE A 114 -30.87 12.98 9.02
N PHE A 115 -30.50 12.31 7.92
CA PHE A 115 -31.39 12.12 6.78
C PHE A 115 -32.67 11.34 7.13
N PHE A 116 -32.55 10.22 7.87
CA PHE A 116 -33.71 9.43 8.30
C PHE A 116 -34.65 10.23 9.20
N VAL A 117 -34.11 10.99 10.16
CA VAL A 117 -34.91 11.86 11.04
C VAL A 117 -35.66 12.92 10.23
N LEU A 118 -34.99 13.56 9.28
CA LEU A 118 -35.57 14.62 8.44
C LEU A 118 -36.64 14.07 7.48
N LEU A 119 -36.46 12.84 6.97
CA LEU A 119 -37.46 12.12 6.17
C LEU A 119 -38.71 11.79 7.00
N ILE A 120 -38.53 11.29 8.22
CA ILE A 120 -39.66 11.00 9.14
C ILE A 120 -40.44 12.28 9.45
N ILE A 121 -39.74 13.38 9.75
CA ILE A 121 -40.37 14.69 9.97
C ILE A 121 -41.17 15.09 8.73
N ALA A 122 -40.56 15.07 7.55
CA ALA A 122 -41.23 15.44 6.29
C ALA A 122 -42.50 14.62 6.00
N MET A 123 -42.58 13.36 6.44
CA MET A 123 -43.77 12.53 6.30
C MET A 123 -44.86 12.82 7.34
N ILE A 124 -44.49 13.23 8.57
CA ILE A 124 -45.42 13.46 9.68
C ILE A 124 -46.04 14.87 9.64
N THR A 125 -45.26 15.90 9.28
CA THR A 125 -45.72 17.30 9.31
C THR A 125 -47.03 17.54 8.53
N PRO A 126 -47.21 17.00 7.31
CA PRO A 126 -48.44 17.22 6.54
C PRO A 126 -49.69 16.64 7.19
N TRP A 127 -49.57 15.48 7.86
CA TRP A 127 -50.69 14.86 8.58
C TRP A 127 -51.13 15.66 9.79
N TRP A 128 -50.17 16.26 10.51
CA TRP A 128 -50.45 17.13 11.64
C TRP A 128 -51.12 18.45 11.18
N ILE A 129 -50.62 19.06 10.10
CA ILE A 129 -51.19 20.28 9.52
C ILE A 129 -52.61 20.05 9.01
N ARG A 130 -52.87 18.89 8.38
CA ARG A 130 -54.20 18.50 7.90
C ARG A 130 -55.26 18.56 9.00
N LYS A 131 -54.94 18.05 10.19
CA LYS A 131 -55.86 18.00 11.33
C LYS A 131 -56.25 19.40 11.83
N GLN A 132 -55.34 20.36 11.74
CA GLN A 132 -55.52 21.68 12.35
C GLN A 132 -56.00 22.76 11.36
N TYR A 133 -55.60 22.67 10.08
CA TYR A 133 -55.77 23.75 9.11
C TYR A 133 -56.46 23.30 7.80
N GLY A 134 -56.80 22.01 7.65
CA GLY A 134 -57.53 21.48 6.50
C GLY A 134 -56.67 20.97 5.34
N ASP A 135 -57.33 20.37 4.35
CA ASP A 135 -56.68 19.57 3.29
C ASP A 135 -55.82 20.39 2.32
N ILE A 136 -56.19 21.65 2.06
CA ILE A 136 -55.46 22.54 1.13
C ILE A 136 -54.06 22.87 1.69
N LEU A 137 -53.99 23.23 2.98
CA LEU A 137 -52.72 23.57 3.62
C LEU A 137 -51.84 22.32 3.81
N ALA A 138 -52.46 21.16 4.04
CA ALA A 138 -51.78 19.87 4.09
C ALA A 138 -51.09 19.54 2.76
N ALA A 139 -51.79 19.67 1.63
CA ALA A 139 -51.23 19.41 0.30
C ALA A 139 -50.06 20.35 -0.02
N ALA A 140 -50.18 21.64 0.30
CA ALA A 140 -49.09 22.61 0.13
C ALA A 140 -47.87 22.27 0.99
N SER A 141 -48.07 21.87 2.25
CA SER A 141 -46.99 21.47 3.15
C SER A 141 -46.28 20.18 2.73
N LEU A 142 -47.00 19.23 2.13
CA LEU A 142 -46.44 18.00 1.59
C LEU A 142 -45.49 18.32 0.43
N ILE A 143 -45.96 19.12 -0.54
CA ILE A 143 -45.15 19.54 -1.69
C ILE A 143 -43.91 20.32 -1.22
N GLY A 144 -44.08 21.26 -0.28
CA GLY A 144 -42.98 22.02 0.30
C GLY A 144 -41.93 21.15 1.01
N SER A 145 -42.39 20.17 1.80
CA SER A 145 -41.50 19.24 2.51
C SER A 145 -40.70 18.34 1.57
N MET A 146 -41.30 17.90 0.45
CA MET A 146 -40.61 17.08 -0.56
C MET A 146 -39.58 17.88 -1.36
N ILE A 147 -39.90 19.14 -1.71
CA ILE A 147 -38.94 20.05 -2.37
C ILE A 147 -37.76 20.36 -1.44
N PHE A 148 -38.04 20.62 -0.16
CA PHE A 148 -37.00 20.85 0.84
C PHE A 148 -36.09 19.63 1.01
N LEU A 149 -36.67 18.42 1.09
CA LEU A 149 -35.90 17.18 1.19
C LEU A 149 -35.04 16.96 -0.06
N ALA A 150 -35.58 17.20 -1.26
CA ALA A 150 -34.83 17.10 -2.51
C ALA A 150 -33.66 18.09 -2.58
N ALA A 151 -33.90 19.35 -2.21
CA ALA A 151 -32.86 20.38 -2.14
C ALA A 151 -31.79 20.03 -1.10
N PHE A 152 -32.18 19.49 0.06
CA PHE A 152 -31.27 19.04 1.11
C PHE A 152 -30.42 17.85 0.66
N ILE A 153 -31.01 16.86 -0.03
CA ILE A 153 -30.27 15.74 -0.62
C ILE A 153 -29.23 16.24 -1.63
N LEU A 154 -29.61 17.18 -2.49
CA LEU A 154 -28.71 17.74 -3.50
C LEU A 154 -27.56 18.53 -2.86
N PHE A 155 -27.87 19.34 -1.84
CA PHE A 155 -26.88 20.07 -1.04
C PHE A 155 -25.91 19.12 -0.31
N MET A 156 -26.42 18.04 0.29
CA MET A 156 -25.61 17.04 1.01
C MET A 156 -24.74 16.20 0.10
N ASN A 157 -25.21 15.88 -1.11
CA ASN A 157 -24.40 15.21 -2.11
C ASN A 157 -23.30 16.13 -2.68
N LEU A 158 -23.57 17.42 -2.77
CA LEU A 158 -22.58 18.42 -3.17
C LEU A 158 -21.54 18.67 -2.05
N SER A 159 -21.96 18.70 -0.78
CA SER A 159 -21.07 18.84 0.36
C SER A 159 -20.14 17.64 0.55
N LYS A 160 -20.62 16.40 0.30
CA LYS A 160 -19.76 15.20 0.23
C LYS A 160 -18.64 15.35 -0.79
N ARG A 161 -18.92 15.94 -1.96
CA ARG A 161 -17.92 16.22 -3.00
C ARG A 161 -16.95 17.34 -2.61
N MET A 162 -17.37 18.30 -1.79
CA MET A 162 -16.48 19.34 -1.22
C MET A 162 -15.59 18.82 -0.09
N SER A 163 -16.00 17.79 0.66
CA SER A 163 -15.15 17.16 1.70
C SER A 163 -13.94 16.39 1.11
N ILE A 164 -13.91 16.15 -0.20
CA ILE A 164 -12.73 15.61 -0.90
C ILE A 164 -11.51 16.54 -0.77
N THR A 165 -11.73 17.84 -0.50
CA THR A 165 -10.68 18.85 -0.37
C THR A 165 -10.27 19.12 1.09
N GLY A 166 -11.01 18.61 2.08
CA GLY A 166 -10.76 18.90 3.50
C GLY A 166 -10.73 17.63 4.34
N SER A 167 -9.52 17.17 4.67
CA SER A 167 -9.23 16.06 5.59
C SER A 167 -9.79 14.69 5.19
N LYS A 168 -9.15 14.03 4.19
CA LYS A 168 -9.10 12.57 4.22
C LYS A 168 -8.50 12.16 5.56
N ALA A 169 -9.22 11.33 6.32
CA ALA A 169 -8.65 10.76 7.54
C ALA A 169 -7.34 10.07 7.15
N ILE A 170 -6.25 10.48 7.79
CA ILE A 170 -4.93 9.92 7.51
C ILE A 170 -4.91 8.51 8.09
N THR A 171 -5.07 7.50 7.24
CA THR A 171 -4.96 6.10 7.62
C THR A 171 -3.51 5.66 7.54
N PRO A 172 -2.85 5.35 8.69
CA PRO A 172 -1.50 4.83 8.67
C PRO A 172 -1.46 3.41 8.12
N LYS A 173 -0.32 3.01 7.58
CA LYS A 173 -0.01 1.64 7.19
C LYS A 173 0.76 0.95 8.31
N LEU A 174 0.29 -0.21 8.74
CA LEU A 174 1.02 -1.08 9.67
C LEU A 174 2.10 -1.84 8.87
N LEU A 175 3.38 -1.56 9.15
CA LEU A 175 4.52 -2.16 8.47
C LEU A 175 4.99 -3.43 9.18
N ILE A 176 5.11 -3.38 10.51
CA ILE A 176 5.54 -4.50 11.33
C ILE A 176 4.56 -4.64 12.49
N ASP A 177 4.07 -5.86 12.69
CA ASP A 177 3.05 -6.21 13.67
C ASP A 177 3.57 -7.32 14.59
N HIS A 178 3.58 -7.03 15.88
CA HIS A 178 4.00 -7.96 16.92
C HIS A 178 2.87 -8.29 17.91
N SER A 179 1.59 -8.11 17.52
CA SER A 179 0.48 -8.35 18.45
C SER A 179 0.38 -9.81 18.92
N ASP A 180 0.74 -10.75 18.06
CA ASP A 180 0.51 -12.19 18.27
C ASP A 180 1.80 -12.92 18.70
N THR A 181 2.94 -12.22 18.75
CA THR A 181 4.25 -12.81 19.05
C THR A 181 4.55 -12.82 20.54
N LYS A 182 4.75 -14.01 21.11
CA LYS A 182 5.12 -14.21 22.52
C LYS A 182 6.62 -14.22 22.77
N VAL A 183 7.43 -14.38 21.72
CA VAL A 183 8.89 -14.44 21.73
C VAL A 183 9.44 -13.44 20.72
N SER A 184 10.72 -13.07 20.85
CA SER A 184 11.36 -12.23 19.84
C SER A 184 11.36 -12.93 18.48
N PRO A 185 11.09 -12.21 17.39
CA PRO A 185 11.00 -12.81 16.07
C PRO A 185 12.36 -13.36 15.62
N PHE A 186 12.34 -14.57 15.06
CA PHE A 186 13.44 -15.10 14.27
C PHE A 186 13.11 -14.93 12.79
N ILE A 187 13.86 -14.09 12.10
CA ILE A 187 13.70 -13.83 10.67
C ILE A 187 14.92 -14.42 9.94
N ASP A 188 14.68 -15.48 9.16
CA ASP A 188 15.71 -16.04 8.28
C ASP A 188 15.74 -15.26 6.96
N ALA A 189 16.80 -14.49 6.75
CA ALA A 189 17.01 -13.70 5.54
C ALA A 189 18.08 -14.32 4.61
N THR A 190 18.41 -15.60 4.79
CA THR A 190 19.40 -16.29 3.95
C THR A 190 18.97 -16.29 2.49
N GLY A 191 19.83 -15.76 1.61
CA GLY A 191 19.54 -15.70 0.16
C GLY A 191 18.48 -14.66 -0.25
N SER A 192 18.05 -13.78 0.66
CA SER A 192 17.07 -12.74 0.34
C SER A 192 17.65 -11.67 -0.59
N HIS A 193 16.84 -11.20 -1.55
CA HIS A 193 17.18 -10.04 -2.38
C HIS A 193 17.14 -8.73 -1.58
N SER A 194 17.77 -7.68 -2.10
CA SER A 194 17.93 -6.38 -1.43
C SER A 194 16.61 -5.79 -0.94
N GLY A 195 15.55 -5.78 -1.77
CA GLY A 195 14.25 -5.25 -1.39
C GLY A 195 13.56 -6.03 -0.27
N ALA A 196 13.77 -7.36 -0.21
CA ALA A 196 13.23 -8.19 0.87
C ALA A 196 14.00 -8.01 2.20
N LEU A 197 15.32 -7.78 2.13
CA LEU A 197 16.18 -7.60 3.29
C LEU A 197 16.10 -6.19 3.89
N LEU A 198 16.08 -5.16 3.04
CA LEU A 198 16.22 -3.76 3.43
C LEU A 198 14.90 -2.98 3.37
N GLY A 199 13.85 -3.58 2.79
CA GLY A 199 12.59 -2.91 2.48
C GLY A 199 12.58 -2.35 1.06
N ASP A 200 11.37 -2.23 0.49
CA ASP A 200 11.15 -1.72 -0.85
C ASP A 200 9.86 -0.88 -0.90
N VAL A 201 9.80 0.06 -1.83
CA VAL A 201 8.63 0.88 -2.09
C VAL A 201 8.09 0.50 -3.46
N LEU A 202 6.87 -0.02 -3.50
CA LEU A 202 6.23 -0.40 -4.75
C LEU A 202 6.12 0.81 -5.68
N HIS A 203 6.43 0.57 -6.95
CA HIS A 203 6.28 1.58 -8.00
C HIS A 203 4.80 1.96 -8.16
N ASP A 204 4.52 3.25 -8.29
CA ASP A 204 3.19 3.77 -8.58
C ASP A 204 2.86 3.56 -10.09
N PRO A 205 1.83 2.77 -10.44
CA PRO A 205 1.42 2.56 -11.83
C PRO A 205 1.09 3.84 -12.60
N LEU A 206 0.83 4.97 -11.92
CA LEU A 206 0.63 6.26 -12.59
C LEU A 206 1.90 6.77 -13.31
N GLN A 207 3.07 6.21 -13.03
CA GLN A 207 4.32 6.42 -13.77
C GLN A 207 4.60 5.33 -14.82
N SER A 208 3.57 4.62 -15.28
CA SER A 208 3.75 3.56 -16.30
C SER A 208 3.94 4.11 -17.70
N PHE A 209 4.87 3.51 -18.44
CA PHE A 209 5.07 3.80 -19.85
C PHE A 209 4.06 3.02 -20.72
N SER A 210 3.59 3.64 -21.79
CA SER A 210 2.74 2.98 -22.79
C SER A 210 3.57 2.12 -23.73
N ASP A 211 2.92 1.17 -24.42
CA ASP A 211 3.57 0.31 -25.42
C ASP A 211 4.32 1.07 -26.52
N ASN A 212 3.89 2.32 -26.78
CA ASN A 212 4.45 3.19 -27.82
C ASN A 212 5.60 4.06 -27.34
N ASN A 213 5.91 4.06 -26.03
CA ASN A 213 7.03 4.82 -25.51
C ASN A 213 8.35 4.29 -26.08
N ILE A 214 9.26 5.22 -26.37
CA ILE A 214 10.57 4.94 -26.94
C ILE A 214 11.60 5.03 -25.82
N ILE A 215 12.39 3.98 -25.66
CA ILE A 215 13.57 3.98 -24.79
C ILE A 215 14.83 4.22 -25.61
N LEU A 216 15.80 4.90 -25.02
CA LEU A 216 17.13 5.10 -25.60
C LEU A 216 18.09 4.08 -24.98
N LYS A 217 18.66 3.21 -25.80
CA LYS A 217 19.70 2.27 -25.35
C LYS A 217 21.07 2.94 -25.30
N LEU A 218 22.03 2.30 -24.63
CA LEU A 218 23.43 2.75 -24.51
C LEU A 218 24.04 3.22 -25.85
N ASN A 219 23.69 2.57 -26.97
CA ASN A 219 24.18 2.89 -28.31
C ASN A 219 23.42 4.05 -28.98
N SER A 220 22.70 4.87 -28.24
CA SER A 220 21.77 5.91 -28.75
C SER A 220 20.66 5.39 -29.68
N LYS A 221 20.47 4.07 -29.74
CA LYS A 221 19.44 3.44 -30.57
C LYS A 221 18.08 3.56 -29.87
N LYS A 222 17.11 4.16 -30.57
CA LYS A 222 15.71 4.22 -30.17
C LYS A 222 15.06 2.84 -30.34
N ALA A 223 14.43 2.33 -29.30
CA ALA A 223 13.67 1.09 -29.34
C ALA A 223 12.28 1.29 -28.71
N LYS A 224 11.25 0.63 -29.25
CA LYS A 224 9.93 0.62 -28.62
C LYS A 224 9.99 -0.21 -27.34
N ILE A 225 9.47 0.34 -26.25
CA ILE A 225 9.53 -0.30 -24.93
C ILE A 225 8.82 -1.67 -24.94
N SER A 226 7.66 -1.78 -25.60
CA SER A 226 6.89 -3.01 -25.73
C SER A 226 7.70 -4.14 -26.39
N SER A 227 8.42 -3.83 -27.47
CA SER A 227 9.26 -4.81 -28.17
C SER A 227 10.38 -5.36 -27.30
N GLU A 228 11.00 -4.50 -26.48
CA GLU A 228 12.11 -4.89 -25.62
C GLU A 228 11.62 -5.67 -24.39
N ILE A 229 10.55 -5.19 -23.75
CA ILE A 229 9.94 -5.86 -22.59
C ILE A 229 9.46 -7.25 -22.99
N ASN A 230 8.72 -7.39 -24.10
CA ASN A 230 8.23 -8.70 -24.54
C ASN A 230 9.41 -9.66 -24.85
N LYS A 231 10.51 -9.16 -25.42
CA LYS A 231 11.71 -9.96 -25.67
C LYS A 231 12.36 -10.44 -24.37
N LEU A 232 12.48 -9.57 -23.37
CA LEU A 232 13.08 -9.89 -22.07
C LEU A 232 12.20 -10.80 -21.22
N LEU A 233 10.89 -10.60 -21.22
CA LEU A 233 9.94 -11.50 -20.55
C LEU A 233 9.96 -12.90 -21.16
N LYS A 234 10.12 -13.02 -22.50
CA LYS A 234 10.28 -14.33 -23.17
C LYS A 234 11.62 -14.98 -22.83
N LYS A 235 12.69 -14.19 -22.69
CA LYS A 235 14.01 -14.69 -22.29
C LYS A 235 14.00 -15.30 -20.87
N HIS A 236 13.24 -14.68 -19.96
CA HIS A 236 13.15 -15.08 -18.55
C HIS A 236 11.89 -15.89 -18.23
N GLU A 237 11.32 -16.60 -19.21
CA GLU A 237 10.01 -17.28 -19.07
C GLU A 237 9.93 -18.25 -17.87
N LYS A 238 11.06 -18.86 -17.51
CA LYS A 238 11.18 -19.80 -16.37
C LYS A 238 11.18 -19.13 -14.99
N GLU A 239 11.53 -17.85 -14.91
CA GLU A 239 11.67 -17.09 -13.65
C GLU A 239 10.63 -15.95 -13.55
N LEU A 240 9.53 -16.04 -14.32
CA LEU A 240 8.48 -15.01 -14.34
C LEU A 240 7.66 -15.00 -13.05
N ILE A 241 7.48 -13.80 -12.49
CA ILE A 241 6.48 -13.54 -11.46
C ILE A 241 5.16 -13.25 -12.17
N LYS A 242 4.14 -14.08 -11.94
CA LYS A 242 2.80 -13.93 -12.52
C LYS A 242 1.78 -13.72 -11.41
N LYS A 243 1.00 -12.63 -11.48
CA LYS A 243 -0.10 -12.36 -10.53
C LYS A 243 -1.21 -11.57 -11.22
N GLU A 244 -2.40 -12.14 -11.38
CA GLU A 244 -3.62 -11.43 -11.82
C GLU A 244 -3.40 -10.38 -12.95
N GLY A 245 -2.86 -10.81 -14.10
CA GLY A 245 -2.61 -9.91 -15.24
C GLY A 245 -1.31 -9.10 -15.17
N TYR A 246 -0.55 -9.20 -14.08
CA TYR A 246 0.82 -8.71 -13.94
C TYR A 246 1.83 -9.79 -14.28
N LEU A 247 2.82 -9.43 -15.09
CA LEU A 247 4.00 -10.21 -15.44
C LEU A 247 5.24 -9.40 -15.09
N ALA A 248 6.19 -10.00 -14.37
CA ALA A 248 7.47 -9.37 -14.10
C ALA A 248 8.63 -10.35 -14.24
N ALA A 249 9.76 -9.84 -14.70
CA ALA A 249 11.04 -10.55 -14.70
C ALA A 249 12.11 -9.65 -14.09
N TYR A 250 12.89 -10.19 -13.16
CA TYR A 250 14.13 -9.57 -12.74
C TYR A 250 15.20 -9.79 -13.82
N LEU A 251 16.00 -8.76 -14.05
CA LEU A 251 17.09 -8.82 -15.02
C LEU A 251 18.40 -9.15 -14.30
N LYS A 252 19.26 -9.91 -14.99
CA LYS A 252 20.63 -10.13 -14.52
C LYS A 252 21.46 -8.88 -14.78
N LYS A 253 22.53 -8.73 -14.00
CA LYS A 253 23.43 -7.58 -14.11
C LYS A 253 23.95 -7.45 -15.54
N GLY A 254 23.82 -6.27 -16.13
CA GLY A 254 24.28 -5.91 -17.46
C GLY A 254 23.35 -6.27 -18.63
N GLU A 255 22.15 -6.78 -18.38
CA GLU A 255 21.25 -7.22 -19.46
C GLU A 255 20.56 -6.09 -20.23
N LEU A 256 20.26 -4.97 -19.56
CA LEU A 256 19.66 -3.80 -20.20
C LEU A 256 20.15 -2.52 -19.53
N TYR A 257 20.68 -1.61 -20.35
CA TYR A 257 20.98 -0.23 -19.97
C TYR A 257 20.14 0.73 -20.81
N ILE A 258 19.51 1.69 -20.13
CA ILE A 258 18.78 2.78 -20.76
C ILE A 258 19.47 4.10 -20.44
N LEU A 259 19.47 5.03 -21.39
CA LEU A 259 19.90 6.41 -21.14
C LEU A 259 18.75 7.14 -20.45
N ALA A 260 19.02 7.70 -19.29
CA ALA A 260 18.08 8.50 -18.53
C ALA A 260 18.78 9.74 -17.97
N GLU A 261 18.00 10.79 -17.75
CA GLU A 261 18.50 12.01 -17.14
C GLU A 261 18.53 11.85 -15.61
N LYS A 262 19.72 12.01 -15.03
CA LYS A 262 19.93 11.99 -13.58
C LYS A 262 20.77 13.21 -13.20
N ASN A 263 20.24 14.06 -12.32
CA ASN A 263 20.87 15.33 -11.91
C ASN A 263 21.27 16.21 -13.11
N SER A 264 20.36 16.38 -14.07
CA SER A 264 20.56 17.18 -15.29
C SER A 264 21.70 16.70 -16.21
N LYS A 265 22.13 15.43 -16.05
CA LYS A 265 23.09 14.77 -16.94
C LYS A 265 22.48 13.48 -17.47
N ILE A 266 22.67 13.21 -18.77
CA ILE A 266 22.27 11.94 -19.38
C ILE A 266 23.30 10.89 -18.97
N GLN A 267 22.84 9.83 -18.29
CA GLN A 267 23.68 8.74 -17.83
C GLN A 267 23.04 7.39 -18.17
N PRO A 268 23.84 6.35 -18.43
CA PRO A 268 23.33 5.00 -18.57
C PRO A 268 22.88 4.47 -17.20
N ILE A 269 21.62 4.05 -17.11
CA ILE A 269 21.02 3.44 -15.93
C ILE A 269 20.76 1.97 -16.25
N GLU A 270 21.22 1.11 -15.35
CA GLU A 270 20.93 -0.31 -15.39
C GLU A 270 19.47 -0.58 -15.01
N VAL A 271 18.77 -1.36 -15.84
CA VAL A 271 17.39 -1.76 -15.57
C VAL A 271 17.41 -3.04 -14.73
N LEU A 272 16.82 -2.98 -13.54
CA LEU A 272 16.82 -4.10 -12.59
C LEU A 272 15.69 -5.11 -12.84
N SER A 273 14.55 -4.64 -13.34
CA SER A 273 13.36 -5.47 -13.60
C SER A 273 12.53 -4.89 -14.72
N VAL A 274 11.85 -5.77 -15.46
CA VAL A 274 10.84 -5.39 -16.44
C VAL A 274 9.49 -5.92 -16.03
N ASN A 275 8.49 -5.05 -16.04
CA ASN A 275 7.16 -5.33 -15.58
C ASN A 275 6.16 -5.02 -16.70
N LYS A 276 5.17 -5.89 -16.88
CA LYS A 276 4.08 -5.72 -17.83
C LYS A 276 2.78 -5.99 -17.12
N TYR A 277 1.89 -5.00 -17.12
CA TYR A 277 0.57 -5.13 -16.55
C TYR A 277 -0.47 -5.15 -17.67
N LYS A 278 -1.43 -6.08 -17.59
CA LYS A 278 -2.60 -6.08 -18.46
C LYS A 278 -3.57 -5.02 -17.95
N SER A 279 -3.58 -3.87 -18.61
CA SER A 279 -4.60 -2.85 -18.36
C SER A 279 -5.96 -3.32 -18.87
N ASP A 280 -7.01 -3.10 -18.10
CA ASP A 280 -8.41 -3.31 -18.52
C ASP A 280 -8.83 -2.27 -19.57
N LYS A 281 -7.99 -1.25 -19.82
CA LYS A 281 -8.23 -0.17 -20.78
C LYS A 281 -7.07 -0.07 -21.77
N PRO A 282 -7.30 -0.35 -23.06
CA PRO A 282 -6.22 -0.59 -24.01
C PRO A 282 -5.62 0.68 -24.65
N TYR A 283 -6.11 1.88 -24.34
CA TYR A 283 -5.65 3.12 -24.98
C TYR A 283 -5.38 4.24 -23.98
N LEU A 284 -4.38 5.06 -24.31
CA LEU A 284 -4.11 6.33 -23.64
C LEU A 284 -4.70 7.47 -24.46
N ILE A 285 -5.12 8.52 -23.76
CA ILE A 285 -5.63 9.74 -24.35
C ILE A 285 -4.51 10.77 -24.31
N LYS A 286 -4.18 11.31 -25.48
CA LYS A 286 -3.26 12.43 -25.62
C LYS A 286 -4.01 13.72 -25.34
N ILE A 287 -3.55 14.47 -24.35
CA ILE A 287 -4.11 15.74 -23.91
C ILE A 287 -3.07 16.83 -24.15
N THR A 288 -3.51 17.94 -24.73
CA THR A 288 -2.68 19.15 -24.85
C THR A 288 -3.15 20.17 -23.81
N THR A 289 -2.20 20.64 -23.01
CA THR A 289 -2.42 21.65 -21.97
C THR A 289 -2.45 23.07 -22.54
N GLU A 290 -2.92 24.06 -21.77
CA GLU A 290 -2.92 25.48 -22.14
C GLU A 290 -1.53 26.00 -22.54
N SER A 291 -0.46 25.44 -21.95
CA SER A 291 0.92 25.79 -22.27
C SER A 291 1.50 25.01 -23.46
N ASN A 292 0.66 24.42 -24.32
CA ASN A 292 1.05 23.54 -25.43
C ASN A 292 1.91 22.32 -25.04
N LYS A 293 1.93 21.92 -23.76
CA LYS A 293 2.59 20.68 -23.34
C LYS A 293 1.64 19.50 -23.58
N GLU A 294 2.18 18.41 -24.10
CA GLU A 294 1.43 17.19 -24.39
C GLU A 294 1.59 16.19 -23.23
N LEU A 295 0.47 15.59 -22.82
CA LEU A 295 0.38 14.57 -21.77
C LEU A 295 -0.32 13.34 -22.33
N LEU A 296 0.16 12.15 -21.97
CA LEU A 296 -0.52 10.89 -22.26
C LEU A 296 -1.06 10.34 -20.95
N VAL A 297 -2.38 10.17 -20.85
CA VAL A 297 -3.03 9.71 -19.62
C VAL A 297 -4.04 8.61 -19.89
N THR A 298 -4.39 7.85 -18.86
CA THR A 298 -5.44 6.83 -18.96
C THR A 298 -6.83 7.47 -19.06
N PRO A 299 -7.84 6.78 -19.63
CA PRO A 299 -9.17 7.35 -19.89
C PRO A 299 -9.90 7.92 -18.65
N GLU A 300 -9.71 7.31 -17.48
CA GLU A 300 -10.28 7.74 -16.19
C GLU A 300 -9.47 8.84 -15.50
N HIS A 301 -8.27 9.14 -15.97
CA HIS A 301 -7.41 10.11 -15.31
C HIS A 301 -8.09 11.48 -15.30
N LYS A 302 -8.23 12.06 -14.12
CA LYS A 302 -8.92 13.34 -13.96
C LYS A 302 -7.95 14.49 -14.18
N VAL A 303 -8.16 15.25 -15.25
CA VAL A 303 -7.40 16.47 -15.51
C VAL A 303 -8.16 17.71 -15.06
N ALA A 304 -7.42 18.70 -14.59
CA ALA A 304 -7.96 20.00 -14.21
C ALA A 304 -8.27 20.83 -15.46
N VAL A 305 -9.54 21.19 -15.64
CA VAL A 305 -10.04 21.99 -16.75
C VAL A 305 -10.48 23.35 -16.24
N LYS A 306 -10.03 24.41 -16.91
CA LYS A 306 -10.44 25.78 -16.65
C LYS A 306 -11.80 26.05 -17.28
N LYS A 307 -12.80 26.37 -16.46
CA LYS A 307 -14.09 26.94 -16.88
C LYS A 307 -14.23 28.36 -16.34
N PRO A 308 -15.14 29.19 -16.89
CA PRO A 308 -15.34 30.56 -16.41
C PRO A 308 -15.57 30.56 -14.88
N GLY A 309 -14.61 31.13 -14.14
CA GLY A 309 -14.67 31.30 -12.68
C GLY A 309 -14.36 30.06 -11.81
N LYS A 310 -14.12 28.85 -12.37
CA LYS A 310 -13.83 27.64 -11.57
C LYS A 310 -12.92 26.63 -12.26
N ILE A 311 -12.14 25.91 -11.46
CA ILE A 311 -11.36 24.74 -11.90
C ILE A 311 -12.20 23.48 -11.64
N ILE A 312 -12.36 22.64 -12.66
CA ILE A 312 -13.14 21.39 -12.56
C ILE A 312 -12.26 20.23 -13.01
N TYR A 313 -12.27 19.13 -12.24
CA TYR A 313 -11.60 17.90 -12.62
C TYR A 313 -12.51 17.02 -13.46
N LYS A 314 -12.10 16.73 -14.70
CA LYS A 314 -12.80 15.84 -15.64
C LYS A 314 -11.92 14.66 -16.01
N GLU A 315 -12.51 13.48 -16.11
CA GLU A 315 -11.84 12.31 -16.69
C GLU A 315 -11.41 12.60 -18.12
N ALA A 316 -10.22 12.12 -18.51
CA ALA A 316 -9.63 12.33 -19.83
C ALA A 316 -10.57 11.92 -20.97
N GLN A 317 -11.32 10.83 -20.80
CA GLN A 317 -12.29 10.35 -21.80
C GLN A 317 -13.52 11.23 -21.97
N LYS A 318 -13.78 12.13 -21.02
CA LYS A 318 -14.94 13.06 -21.02
C LYS A 318 -14.53 14.47 -21.44
N LEU A 319 -13.29 14.67 -21.88
CA LEU A 319 -12.82 15.96 -22.38
C LEU A 319 -13.38 16.23 -23.76
N THR A 320 -13.79 17.47 -23.97
CA THR A 320 -14.20 17.97 -25.29
C THR A 320 -13.14 18.94 -25.83
N ARG A 321 -13.20 19.25 -27.13
CA ARG A 321 -12.28 20.21 -27.77
C ARG A 321 -12.32 21.62 -27.16
N PHE A 322 -13.35 21.93 -26.38
CA PHE A 322 -13.56 23.22 -25.72
C PHE A 322 -13.02 23.27 -24.28
N ASP A 323 -12.59 22.13 -23.73
CA ASP A 323 -12.05 22.04 -22.38
C ASP A 323 -10.56 22.44 -22.39
N LYS A 324 -10.22 23.54 -21.73
CA LYS A 324 -8.82 23.98 -21.56
C LYS A 324 -8.18 23.31 -20.35
N VAL A 325 -7.19 22.46 -20.60
CA VAL A 325 -6.49 21.73 -19.54
C VAL A 325 -5.38 22.59 -18.94
N LEU A 326 -5.45 22.80 -17.62
CA LEU A 326 -4.52 23.66 -16.89
C LEU A 326 -3.11 23.07 -16.85
N THR A 327 -2.12 23.95 -16.95
CA THR A 327 -0.72 23.64 -16.62
C THR A 327 -0.37 24.34 -15.31
N VAL A 328 0.27 23.62 -14.39
CA VAL A 328 0.96 24.26 -13.26
C VAL A 328 2.31 24.74 -13.80
N SER A 329 2.50 26.06 -13.85
CA SER A 329 3.77 26.70 -14.25
C SER A 329 4.79 26.61 -13.13
#